data_AF-A0A2X3IKR6-F1
#
_entry.id   AF-A0A2X3IKR6-F1
#
_cell.length_a   1.000
_cell.length_b   1.000
_cell.length_c   1.000
_cell.angle_alpha   90.00
_cell.angle_beta   90.00
_cell.angle_gamma   90.00
#
_symmetry.space_group_name_H-M   'P 1'
#
loop_
_entity.id
_entity.type
_entity.pdbx_description
1 polymer ?
#
loop_
_entity_poly.entity_id
_entity_poly.type
_entity_poly.pdbx_seq_one_letter_code
_entity_poly.pdbx_strand_id
1 'polypeptide(L)'
;MPAAAAEAEEEVEAATALSAEHYVTILDEATLLTWIDKLKQAPLFAFDTETDSLDNISANMVGLSFAVEPGVAAYVPVAHDYLDAPDQIPRERVLTLLKPLLEDEKVLKVGQNLKYDRGILANYDIELRGIAFDTMLESYILDSVAGRHDMDSLSDRWLKHKTITFEEIAGKGKNQLTFNQIALEEAGRYAAEDADVTLQLHLKMWPKLQQHEGPLNIFQHIEMPLVPVLSRVERNGVKIDPAVLHAHSQEIAQRLVELEQRAHEIAGEAFNLSSTKQLQTILFEKQGIKPLKKTPGGAPSTSEEVLEELALDYPLPKVILEYRGLAKLKSTYTDKLPLMINPKTGRVHTSYHQAVTATGRLSSTDPNLQNIPVRNEEGRRIRQAFIAPEDYVIVSADYSQIELRIMAHLSRDKGLLTAFAEGKDIHRATAAEVFGLPLDSVSSEQRRSAKAINFGLIYGMSAFGLARQLNIPRKEAQKYMDLYFERYPGVLEYMERTRAQAKEQGMLKRWMAVDSICRISSPAMALVVPARSVRRLTPRCRGRLRILSSGR
;
A
#
# COMPACT_ATOMS: atom_id res chain seq x y z
N MET A 1 -28.49 -33.44 -16.82
CA MET A 1 -28.45 -32.29 -17.74
C MET A 1 -27.64 -31.21 -17.06
N PRO A 2 -26.50 -30.77 -17.62
CA PRO A 2 -25.66 -29.77 -16.96
C PRO A 2 -26.35 -28.41 -17.10
N ALA A 3 -26.47 -27.69 -15.98
CA ALA A 3 -26.98 -26.33 -15.95
C ALA A 3 -26.01 -25.42 -16.71
N ALA A 4 -26.54 -24.69 -17.68
CA ALA A 4 -25.80 -23.72 -18.46
C ALA A 4 -25.24 -22.63 -17.54
N ALA A 5 -23.93 -22.42 -17.60
CA ALA A 5 -23.31 -21.23 -17.06
C ALA A 5 -23.89 -20.02 -17.82
N ALA A 6 -24.53 -19.11 -17.09
CA ALA A 6 -24.91 -17.83 -17.64
C ALA A 6 -23.63 -17.06 -17.98
N GLU A 7 -23.32 -16.97 -19.28
CA GLU A 7 -22.35 -16.01 -19.80
C GLU A 7 -22.89 -14.62 -19.47
N ALA A 8 -22.18 -13.87 -18.63
CA ALA A 8 -22.45 -12.47 -18.43
C ALA A 8 -22.14 -11.76 -19.76
N GLU A 9 -23.18 -11.27 -20.43
CA GLU A 9 -23.05 -10.40 -21.60
C GLU A 9 -22.26 -9.15 -21.17
N GLU A 10 -21.03 -8.99 -21.69
CA GLU A 10 -20.33 -7.71 -21.65
C GLU A 10 -21.15 -6.73 -22.51
N GLU A 11 -21.92 -5.86 -21.86
CA GLU A 11 -22.46 -4.66 -22.52
C GLU A 11 -21.29 -3.91 -23.16
N VAL A 12 -21.29 -3.84 -24.49
CA VAL A 12 -20.35 -3.01 -25.26
C VAL A 12 -20.75 -1.56 -25.01
N GLU A 13 -20.29 -1.02 -23.89
CA GLU A 13 -20.47 0.39 -23.53
C GLU A 13 -19.75 1.25 -24.58
N ALA A 14 -20.49 2.12 -25.26
CA ALA A 14 -19.94 3.03 -26.26
C ALA A 14 -18.87 3.94 -25.61
N ALA A 15 -17.79 4.22 -26.36
CA ALA A 15 -16.75 5.14 -25.91
C ALA A 15 -17.38 6.50 -25.58
N THR A 16 -17.10 7.00 -24.38
CA THR A 16 -17.55 8.34 -23.99
C THR A 16 -16.68 9.34 -24.75
N ALA A 17 -17.24 10.05 -25.72
CA ALA A 17 -16.50 11.09 -26.44
C ALA A 17 -16.31 12.29 -25.49
N LEU A 18 -15.13 12.39 -24.88
CA LEU A 18 -14.72 13.56 -24.12
C LEU A 18 -14.42 14.71 -25.08
N SER A 19 -15.09 15.84 -24.89
CA SER A 19 -14.90 17.06 -25.67
C SER A 19 -14.38 18.17 -24.77
N ALA A 20 -13.25 18.76 -25.14
CA ALA A 20 -12.67 19.91 -24.46
C ALA A 20 -13.25 21.26 -24.93
N GLU A 21 -14.27 21.26 -25.81
CA GLU A 21 -14.85 22.47 -26.41
C GLU A 21 -15.44 23.45 -25.39
N HIS A 22 -15.83 22.96 -24.21
CA HIS A 22 -16.43 23.78 -23.15
C HIS A 22 -15.54 23.94 -21.92
N TYR A 23 -14.24 23.65 -22.05
CA TYR A 23 -13.27 23.94 -20.99
C TYR A 23 -12.94 25.43 -20.99
N VAL A 24 -12.97 26.05 -19.81
CA VAL A 24 -12.74 27.50 -19.66
C VAL A 24 -11.60 27.76 -18.70
N THR A 25 -10.63 28.57 -19.14
CA THR A 25 -9.61 29.17 -18.26
C THR A 25 -10.16 30.48 -17.69
N ILE A 26 -10.35 30.54 -16.38
CA ILE A 26 -10.99 31.66 -15.68
C ILE A 26 -9.92 32.66 -15.24
N LEU A 27 -9.87 33.83 -15.90
CA LEU A 27 -8.87 34.88 -15.64
C LEU A 27 -9.46 36.13 -14.96
N ASP A 28 -10.78 36.23 -14.84
CA ASP A 28 -11.47 37.38 -14.26
C ASP A 28 -12.48 36.97 -13.16
N GLU A 29 -12.67 37.88 -12.21
CA GLU A 29 -13.52 37.63 -11.04
C GLU A 29 -15.00 37.45 -11.41
N ALA A 30 -15.51 38.10 -12.46
CA ALA A 30 -16.92 37.97 -12.84
C ALA A 30 -17.24 36.56 -13.35
N THR A 31 -16.34 35.99 -14.16
CA THR A 31 -16.43 34.60 -14.60
C THR A 31 -16.29 33.63 -13.42
N LEU A 32 -15.36 33.88 -12.49
CA LEU A 32 -15.21 33.07 -11.28
C LEU A 32 -16.49 33.05 -10.43
N LEU A 33 -17.10 34.21 -10.19
CA LEU A 33 -18.35 34.31 -9.42
C LEU A 33 -19.50 33.55 -10.11
N THR A 34 -19.58 33.62 -11.44
CA THR A 34 -20.56 32.85 -12.23
C THR A 34 -20.37 31.34 -12.03
N TRP A 35 -19.12 30.87 -12.02
CA TRP A 35 -18.80 29.47 -11.76
C TRP A 35 -19.09 29.05 -10.32
N ILE A 36 -18.79 29.90 -9.34
CA ILE A 36 -19.13 29.65 -7.93
C ILE A 36 -20.64 29.44 -7.78
N ASP A 37 -21.47 30.22 -8.45
CA ASP A 37 -22.92 30.05 -8.39
C ASP A 37 -23.41 28.77 -9.08
N LYS A 38 -22.77 28.36 -10.18
CA LYS A 38 -23.02 27.03 -10.78
C LYS A 38 -22.65 25.90 -9.81
N LEU A 39 -21.48 25.98 -9.18
CA LEU A 39 -20.99 24.98 -8.23
C LEU A 39 -21.90 24.84 -7.00
N LYS A 40 -22.49 25.95 -6.52
CA LYS A 40 -23.47 25.92 -5.41
C LYS A 40 -24.78 25.24 -5.79
N GLN A 41 -25.19 25.31 -7.05
CA GLN A 41 -26.43 24.73 -7.55
C GLN A 41 -26.27 23.27 -7.98
N ALA A 42 -25.04 22.85 -8.29
CA ALA A 42 -24.74 21.48 -8.66
C ALA A 42 -24.98 20.53 -7.46
N PRO A 43 -25.63 19.37 -7.67
CA PRO A 43 -25.82 18.38 -6.60
C PRO A 43 -24.50 17.76 -6.13
N LEU A 44 -23.51 17.73 -7.03
CA LEU A 44 -22.15 17.25 -6.85
C LEU A 44 -21.29 17.94 -7.91
N PHE A 45 -20.05 18.29 -7.59
CA PHE A 45 -19.07 18.73 -8.58
C PHE A 45 -17.72 18.05 -8.36
N ALA A 46 -16.96 17.87 -9.44
CA ALA A 46 -15.59 17.43 -9.35
C ALA A 46 -14.67 18.59 -9.00
N PHE A 47 -13.69 18.33 -8.14
CA PHE A 47 -12.74 19.31 -7.62
C PHE A 47 -11.33 18.74 -7.63
N ASP A 48 -10.37 19.55 -8.07
CA ASP A 48 -8.96 19.18 -8.08
C ASP A 48 -8.05 20.42 -7.88
N THR A 49 -6.82 20.18 -7.43
CA THR A 49 -5.81 21.22 -7.17
C THR A 49 -4.49 20.97 -7.88
N GLU A 50 -3.96 22.02 -8.51
CA GLU A 50 -2.67 21.98 -9.19
C GLU A 50 -1.59 22.66 -8.35
N THR A 51 -0.39 22.07 -8.32
CA THR A 51 0.68 22.48 -7.40
C THR A 51 2.07 22.41 -8.02
N ASP A 52 3.04 23.09 -7.42
CA ASP A 52 4.44 23.12 -7.87
C ASP A 52 5.29 21.93 -7.37
N SER A 53 4.74 21.06 -6.51
CA SER A 53 5.47 19.96 -5.87
C SER A 53 4.52 18.88 -5.37
N LEU A 54 4.98 17.62 -5.36
CA LEU A 54 4.26 16.50 -4.73
C LEU A 54 4.35 16.49 -3.19
N ASP A 55 5.28 17.27 -2.59
CA ASP A 55 5.38 17.38 -1.12
C ASP A 55 4.29 18.31 -0.58
N ASN A 56 3.17 17.71 -0.16
CA ASN A 56 1.95 18.40 0.28
C ASN A 56 2.18 19.54 1.28
N ILE A 57 3.16 19.44 2.19
CA ILE A 57 3.40 20.44 3.23
C ILE A 57 4.09 21.70 2.69
N SER A 58 4.99 21.54 1.72
CA SER A 58 5.75 22.63 1.11
C SER A 58 5.18 23.10 -0.24
N ALA A 59 4.30 22.31 -0.85
CA ALA A 59 3.69 22.62 -2.12
C ALA A 59 2.89 23.92 -2.07
N ASN A 60 3.07 24.74 -3.10
CA ASN A 60 2.27 25.92 -3.36
C ASN A 60 1.17 25.58 -4.35
N MET A 61 -0.01 26.16 -4.13
CA MET A 61 -1.12 26.03 -5.05
C MET A 61 -0.87 26.95 -6.25
N VAL A 62 -0.99 26.36 -7.44
CA VAL A 62 -0.81 27.01 -8.74
C VAL A 62 -2.14 27.23 -9.44
N GLY A 63 -3.12 26.35 -9.22
CA GLY A 63 -4.49 26.55 -9.68
C GLY A 63 -5.47 25.56 -9.08
N LEU A 64 -6.74 25.71 -9.45
CA LEU A 64 -7.83 24.81 -9.07
C LEU A 64 -8.68 24.50 -10.30
N SER A 65 -9.24 23.31 -10.39
CA SER A 65 -10.18 22.95 -11.45
C SER A 65 -11.48 22.39 -10.90
N PHE A 66 -12.53 22.54 -11.71
CA PHE A 66 -13.89 22.14 -11.37
C PHE A 66 -14.60 21.54 -12.58
N ALA A 67 -15.47 20.56 -12.36
CA ALA A 67 -16.45 20.12 -13.36
C ALA A 67 -17.83 19.97 -12.72
N VAL A 68 -18.85 20.54 -13.36
CA VAL A 68 -20.25 20.48 -12.88
C VAL A 68 -21.10 19.48 -13.66
N GLU A 69 -20.76 19.25 -14.92
CA GLU A 69 -21.41 18.32 -15.84
C GLU A 69 -20.34 17.72 -16.78
N PRO A 70 -20.55 16.51 -17.33
CA PRO A 70 -19.63 15.93 -18.30
C PRO A 70 -19.37 16.88 -19.48
N GLY A 71 -18.09 17.16 -19.74
CA GLY A 71 -17.63 18.11 -20.77
C GLY A 71 -17.64 19.58 -20.35
N VAL A 72 -18.21 19.94 -19.18
CA VAL A 72 -18.31 21.31 -18.68
C VAL A 72 -17.39 21.49 -17.46
N ALA A 73 -16.15 21.88 -17.74
CA ALA A 73 -15.11 22.07 -16.74
C ALA A 73 -14.41 23.43 -16.85
N ALA A 74 -13.75 23.84 -15.77
CA ALA A 74 -12.97 25.07 -15.75
C ALA A 74 -11.70 24.91 -14.95
N TYR A 75 -10.70 25.71 -15.31
CA TYR A 75 -9.45 25.87 -14.62
C TYR A 75 -9.28 27.33 -14.16
N VAL A 76 -8.89 27.53 -12.90
CA VAL A 76 -8.59 28.82 -12.29
C VAL A 76 -7.09 28.89 -11.98
N PRO A 77 -6.26 29.46 -12.87
CA PRO A 77 -4.85 29.72 -12.57
C PRO A 77 -4.71 30.84 -11.54
N VAL A 78 -3.80 30.67 -10.58
CA VAL A 78 -3.57 31.65 -9.51
C VAL A 78 -2.11 32.00 -9.24
N ALA A 79 -1.16 31.21 -9.75
CA ALA A 79 0.26 31.40 -9.49
C ALA A 79 1.18 30.87 -10.60
N HIS A 80 0.77 30.95 -11.87
CA HIS A 80 1.71 30.77 -12.99
C HIS A 80 2.64 31.97 -13.10
N ASP A 81 3.94 31.73 -13.16
CA ASP A 81 4.99 32.76 -13.05
C ASP A 81 6.07 32.66 -14.15
N TYR A 82 5.75 32.00 -15.26
CA TYR A 82 6.61 31.98 -16.45
C TYR A 82 6.69 33.37 -17.12
N LEU A 83 7.69 33.55 -17.97
CA LEU A 83 7.91 34.81 -18.68
C LEU A 83 6.69 35.16 -19.54
N ASP A 84 6.15 36.38 -19.38
CA ASP A 84 4.95 36.86 -20.07
C ASP A 84 3.67 36.06 -19.74
N ALA A 85 3.60 35.44 -18.56
CA ALA A 85 2.37 34.85 -18.05
C ALA A 85 1.23 35.90 -18.02
N PRO A 86 0.05 35.59 -18.58
CA PRO A 86 -1.11 36.49 -18.52
C PRO A 86 -1.51 36.85 -17.09
N ASP A 87 -2.22 37.97 -16.95
CA ASP A 87 -2.81 38.38 -15.69
C ASP A 87 -3.78 37.30 -15.17
N GLN A 88 -3.64 36.98 -13.89
CA GLN A 88 -4.42 35.97 -13.17
C GLN A 88 -5.08 36.61 -11.95
N ILE A 89 -6.20 36.03 -11.50
CA ILE A 89 -6.80 36.45 -10.24
C ILE A 89 -5.83 36.05 -9.11
N PRO A 90 -5.47 36.97 -8.19
CA PRO A 90 -4.55 36.64 -7.11
C PRO A 90 -5.05 35.46 -6.28
N ARG A 91 -4.17 34.51 -5.94
CA ARG A 91 -4.48 33.32 -5.12
C ARG A 91 -5.33 33.61 -3.89
N GLU A 92 -4.92 34.60 -3.09
CA GLU A 92 -5.65 34.98 -1.88
C GLU A 92 -7.09 35.40 -2.16
N ARG A 93 -7.33 36.08 -3.30
CA ARG A 93 -8.67 36.50 -3.72
C ARG A 93 -9.52 35.30 -4.14
N VAL A 94 -8.98 34.42 -4.97
CA VAL A 94 -9.65 33.18 -5.41
C VAL A 94 -10.01 32.31 -4.21
N LEU A 95 -9.06 32.08 -3.31
CA LEU A 95 -9.27 31.29 -2.10
C LEU A 95 -10.29 31.92 -1.15
N THR A 96 -10.28 33.24 -0.99
CA THR A 96 -11.31 33.94 -0.18
C THR A 96 -12.72 33.74 -0.74
N LEU A 97 -12.88 33.79 -2.07
CA LEU A 97 -14.17 33.62 -2.73
C LEU A 97 -14.66 32.16 -2.71
N LEU A 98 -13.75 31.19 -2.85
CA LEU A 98 -14.06 29.77 -2.84
C LEU A 98 -14.21 29.18 -1.44
N LYS A 99 -13.57 29.77 -0.41
CA LYS A 99 -13.56 29.22 0.95
C LYS A 99 -14.97 28.87 1.48
N PRO A 100 -16.01 29.71 1.37
CA PRO A 100 -17.35 29.34 1.83
C PRO A 100 -17.91 28.10 1.14
N LEU A 101 -17.62 27.88 -0.15
CA LEU A 101 -18.06 26.72 -0.91
C LEU A 101 -17.29 25.45 -0.50
N LEU A 102 -15.97 25.57 -0.34
CA LEU A 102 -15.09 24.45 0.01
C LEU A 102 -15.29 23.97 1.45
N GLU A 103 -15.60 24.88 2.39
CA GLU A 103 -15.84 24.55 3.81
C GLU A 103 -17.28 24.14 4.14
N ASP A 104 -18.21 24.24 3.18
CA ASP A 104 -19.60 23.77 3.34
C ASP A 104 -19.70 22.25 3.18
N GLU A 105 -20.18 21.57 4.21
CA GLU A 105 -20.37 20.12 4.25
C GLU A 105 -21.55 19.63 3.38
N LYS A 106 -22.51 20.52 3.07
CA LYS A 106 -23.69 20.20 2.26
C LYS A 106 -23.38 20.23 0.77
N VAL A 107 -22.35 20.99 0.40
CA VAL A 107 -21.85 21.04 -0.97
C VAL A 107 -20.94 19.83 -1.14
N LEU A 108 -21.40 18.84 -1.90
CA LEU A 108 -20.68 17.59 -2.10
C LEU A 108 -19.63 17.73 -3.19
N LYS A 109 -18.46 17.14 -2.94
CA LYS A 109 -17.33 17.12 -3.89
C LYS A 109 -16.96 15.69 -4.23
N VAL A 110 -16.59 15.50 -5.49
CA VAL A 110 -15.89 14.31 -5.99
C VAL A 110 -14.49 14.70 -6.45
N GLY A 111 -13.53 13.80 -6.29
CA GLY A 111 -12.15 14.04 -6.69
C GLY A 111 -11.41 12.73 -6.89
N GLN A 112 -10.20 12.79 -7.42
CA GLN A 112 -9.29 11.66 -7.46
C GLN A 112 -8.22 11.87 -6.38
N ASN A 113 -8.17 11.01 -5.35
CA ASN A 113 -7.21 11.15 -4.24
C ASN A 113 -7.36 12.49 -3.47
N LEU A 114 -8.59 12.81 -3.04
CA LEU A 114 -8.96 14.04 -2.31
C LEU A 114 -8.18 14.27 -0.99
N LYS A 115 -7.47 13.25 -0.51
CA LYS A 115 -6.51 13.37 0.60
C LYS A 115 -5.46 14.44 0.31
N TYR A 116 -4.97 14.51 -0.94
CA TYR A 116 -3.97 15.47 -1.38
C TYR A 116 -4.54 16.89 -1.40
N ASP A 117 -5.66 17.11 -2.09
CA ASP A 117 -6.31 18.42 -2.25
C ASP A 117 -6.71 19.03 -0.91
N ARG A 118 -7.28 18.21 -0.01
CA ARG A 118 -7.56 18.63 1.36
C ARG A 118 -6.30 19.14 2.05
N GLY A 119 -5.18 18.45 1.85
CA GLY A 119 -3.90 18.83 2.45
C GLY A 119 -3.35 20.14 1.89
N ILE A 120 -3.49 20.36 0.58
CA ILE A 120 -3.08 21.61 -0.07
C ILE A 120 -3.92 22.78 0.45
N LEU A 121 -5.24 22.65 0.48
CA LEU A 121 -6.14 23.69 1.02
C LEU A 121 -5.85 24.03 2.49
N ALA A 122 -5.46 23.04 3.29
CA ALA A 122 -5.08 23.24 4.68
C ALA A 122 -3.75 24.02 4.84
N ASN A 123 -2.95 24.22 3.79
CA ASN A 123 -1.81 25.16 3.82
C ASN A 123 -2.25 26.64 3.80
N TYR A 124 -3.51 26.89 3.43
CA TYR A 124 -4.11 28.22 3.31
C TYR A 124 -5.28 28.40 4.29
N ASP A 125 -5.28 27.65 5.40
CA ASP A 125 -6.32 27.71 6.44
C ASP A 125 -7.75 27.49 5.91
N ILE A 126 -7.90 26.58 4.93
CA ILE A 126 -9.19 26.13 4.41
C ILE A 126 -9.40 24.66 4.78
N GLU A 127 -10.49 24.37 5.49
CA GLU A 127 -10.87 22.98 5.81
C GLU A 127 -11.85 22.45 4.76
N LEU A 128 -11.35 21.67 3.79
CA LEU A 128 -12.21 21.03 2.79
C LEU A 128 -13.22 20.08 3.47
N ARG A 129 -14.50 20.44 3.39
CA ARG A 129 -15.64 19.63 3.84
C ARG A 129 -16.47 19.15 2.65
N GLY A 130 -17.42 18.26 2.90
CA GLY A 130 -18.24 17.67 1.82
C GLY A 130 -17.45 16.74 0.91
N ILE A 131 -16.34 16.17 1.40
CA ILE A 131 -15.56 15.11 0.73
C ILE A 131 -16.44 13.87 0.65
N ALA A 132 -17.23 13.76 -0.43
CA ALA A 132 -18.30 12.79 -0.55
C ALA A 132 -17.85 11.55 -1.33
N PHE A 133 -17.08 11.75 -2.40
CA PHE A 133 -16.64 10.67 -3.29
C PHE A 133 -15.17 10.83 -3.68
N ASP A 134 -14.45 9.71 -3.74
CA ASP A 134 -13.09 9.65 -4.25
C ASP A 134 -13.00 8.52 -5.27
N THR A 135 -12.78 8.84 -6.54
CA THR A 135 -12.82 7.86 -7.65
C THR A 135 -11.74 6.79 -7.54
N MET A 136 -10.61 7.09 -6.88
CA MET A 136 -9.59 6.10 -6.55
C MET A 136 -10.16 5.04 -5.61
N LEU A 137 -10.91 5.49 -4.58
CA LEU A 137 -11.51 4.62 -3.57
C LEU A 137 -12.75 3.88 -4.10
N GLU A 138 -13.55 4.52 -4.95
CA GLU A 138 -14.65 3.85 -5.66
C GLU A 138 -14.13 2.67 -6.47
N SER A 139 -13.10 2.90 -7.30
CA SER A 139 -12.49 1.83 -8.09
C SER A 139 -11.87 0.74 -7.20
N TYR A 140 -11.21 1.14 -6.11
CA TYR A 140 -10.54 0.20 -5.21
C TYR A 140 -11.52 -0.71 -4.48
N ILE A 141 -12.66 -0.17 -4.06
CA ILE A 141 -13.69 -0.94 -3.36
C ILE A 141 -14.49 -1.83 -4.32
N LEU A 142 -14.69 -1.39 -5.58
CA LEU A 142 -15.26 -2.25 -6.63
C LEU A 142 -14.38 -3.48 -6.90
N ASP A 143 -13.09 -3.28 -7.14
CA ASP A 143 -12.12 -4.38 -7.32
C ASP A 143 -10.68 -3.93 -7.07
N SER A 144 -10.18 -4.20 -5.86
CA SER A 144 -8.81 -3.89 -5.43
C SER A 144 -7.68 -4.57 -6.21
N VAL A 145 -7.98 -5.54 -7.09
CA VAL A 145 -6.98 -6.25 -7.91
C VAL A 145 -7.21 -6.10 -9.41
N ALA A 146 -8.18 -5.27 -9.84
CA ALA A 146 -8.47 -5.02 -11.25
C ALA A 146 -7.30 -4.36 -12.00
N GLY A 147 -6.40 -3.68 -11.29
CA GLY A 147 -5.25 -3.01 -11.87
C GLY A 147 -4.78 -1.87 -10.99
N ARG A 148 -4.20 -0.84 -11.61
CA ARG A 148 -3.87 0.42 -10.93
C ARG A 148 -5.13 1.27 -10.77
N HIS A 149 -5.15 2.11 -9.74
CA HIS A 149 -6.28 2.99 -9.40
C HIS A 149 -5.95 4.48 -9.59
N ASP A 150 -4.88 4.80 -10.33
CA ASP A 150 -4.62 6.15 -10.83
C ASP A 150 -5.57 6.53 -11.98
N MET A 151 -5.82 7.83 -12.15
CA MET A 151 -6.82 8.35 -13.08
C MET A 151 -6.58 7.92 -14.52
N ASP A 152 -5.33 7.93 -15.02
CA ASP A 152 -5.02 7.48 -16.38
C ASP A 152 -5.45 6.03 -16.61
N SER A 153 -5.14 5.15 -15.66
CA SER A 153 -5.54 3.74 -15.71
C SER A 153 -7.05 3.56 -15.58
N LEU A 154 -7.74 4.42 -14.83
CA LEU A 154 -9.20 4.38 -14.68
C LEU A 154 -9.90 4.90 -15.94
N SER A 155 -9.45 6.02 -16.49
CA SER A 155 -9.97 6.61 -17.73
C SER A 155 -9.86 5.63 -18.90
N ASP A 156 -8.71 4.99 -19.10
CA ASP A 156 -8.55 3.99 -20.16
C ASP A 156 -9.47 2.78 -19.93
N ARG A 157 -9.59 2.33 -18.68
CA ARG A 157 -10.42 1.15 -18.35
C ARG A 157 -11.91 1.41 -18.54
N TRP A 158 -12.42 2.50 -17.98
CA TRP A 158 -13.85 2.79 -17.84
C TRP A 158 -14.42 3.71 -18.92
N LEU A 159 -13.62 4.64 -19.43
CA LEU A 159 -14.05 5.63 -20.45
C LEU A 159 -13.49 5.31 -21.84
N LYS A 160 -12.48 4.43 -21.93
CA LYS A 160 -11.70 4.17 -23.16
C LYS A 160 -11.01 5.44 -23.69
N HIS A 161 -10.67 6.35 -22.77
CA HIS A 161 -10.03 7.62 -23.05
C HIS A 161 -8.65 7.68 -22.44
N LYS A 162 -7.68 8.19 -23.20
CA LYS A 162 -6.33 8.45 -22.71
C LYS A 162 -6.24 9.91 -22.30
N THR A 163 -6.06 10.12 -21.00
CA THR A 163 -5.79 11.43 -20.40
C THR A 163 -4.47 12.00 -20.89
N ILE A 164 -4.37 13.32 -20.85
CA ILE A 164 -3.13 14.07 -21.00
C ILE A 164 -2.27 13.75 -19.79
N THR A 165 -1.08 13.20 -20.01
CA THR A 165 -0.19 12.85 -18.90
C THR A 165 0.58 14.07 -18.41
N PHE A 166 0.91 14.14 -17.12
CA PHE A 166 1.76 15.21 -16.59
C PHE A 166 3.10 15.31 -17.33
N GLU A 167 3.65 14.18 -17.78
CA GLU A 167 4.90 14.16 -18.56
C GLU A 167 4.78 14.81 -19.94
N GLU A 168 3.58 14.89 -20.52
CA GLU A 168 3.34 15.56 -21.81
C GLU A 168 3.42 17.07 -21.67
N ILE A 169 2.93 17.63 -20.57
CA ILE A 169 2.92 19.09 -20.33
C ILE A 169 4.15 19.59 -19.56
N ALA A 170 4.70 18.79 -18.65
CA ALA A 170 5.83 19.17 -17.81
C ALA A 170 7.17 18.61 -18.30
N GLY A 171 7.16 17.65 -19.23
CA GLY A 171 8.36 16.92 -19.65
C GLY A 171 8.80 15.86 -18.64
N LYS A 172 10.07 15.41 -18.73
CA LYS A 172 10.60 14.29 -17.91
C LYS A 172 12.00 14.57 -17.36
N GLY A 173 12.33 13.89 -16.26
CA GLY A 173 13.68 13.87 -15.69
C GLY A 173 14.03 15.14 -14.95
N LYS A 174 15.33 15.48 -14.87
CA LYS A 174 15.82 16.62 -14.09
C LYS A 174 15.38 17.99 -14.62
N ASN A 175 14.97 18.06 -15.88
CA ASN A 175 14.48 19.28 -16.53
C ASN A 175 12.95 19.29 -16.63
N GLN A 176 12.26 18.40 -15.91
CA GLN A 176 10.81 18.45 -15.80
C GLN A 176 10.41 19.77 -15.13
N LEU A 177 9.47 20.46 -15.75
CA LEU A 177 8.93 21.73 -15.27
C LEU A 177 8.03 21.50 -14.05
N THR A 178 7.92 22.52 -13.20
CA THR A 178 6.87 22.59 -12.19
C THR A 178 5.62 23.23 -12.79
N PHE A 179 4.43 22.98 -12.22
CA PHE A 179 3.17 23.37 -12.84
C PHE A 179 3.05 24.88 -13.11
N ASN A 180 3.63 25.72 -12.26
CA ASN A 180 3.66 27.20 -12.41
C ASN A 180 4.44 27.69 -13.64
N GLN A 181 5.23 26.81 -14.27
CA GLN A 181 6.04 27.12 -15.44
C GLN A 181 5.38 26.68 -16.76
N ILE A 182 4.21 26.04 -16.70
CA ILE A 182 3.49 25.51 -17.85
C ILE A 182 2.58 26.61 -18.40
N ALA A 183 2.45 26.71 -19.73
CA ALA A 183 1.59 27.72 -20.34
C ALA A 183 0.11 27.52 -19.92
N LEU A 184 -0.60 28.64 -19.67
CA LEU A 184 -1.99 28.62 -19.20
C LEU A 184 -2.94 27.74 -20.04
N GLU A 185 -2.78 27.73 -21.37
CA GLU A 185 -3.62 26.92 -22.26
C GLU A 185 -3.37 25.41 -22.08
N GLU A 186 -2.12 24.99 -21.90
CA GLU A 186 -1.77 23.58 -21.68
C GLU A 186 -2.17 23.14 -20.26
N ALA A 187 -1.87 23.98 -19.27
CA ALA A 187 -2.28 23.79 -17.89
C ALA A 187 -3.81 23.71 -17.74
N GLY A 188 -4.54 24.59 -18.43
CA GLY A 188 -6.00 24.61 -18.41
C GLY A 188 -6.62 23.37 -19.04
N ARG A 189 -6.06 22.87 -20.15
CA ARG A 189 -6.53 21.62 -20.77
C ARG A 189 -6.30 20.41 -19.88
N TYR A 190 -5.13 20.30 -19.27
CA TYR A 190 -4.80 19.22 -18.33
C TYR A 190 -5.72 19.26 -17.09
N ALA A 191 -5.73 20.37 -16.37
CA ALA A 191 -6.46 20.47 -15.10
C ALA A 191 -7.98 20.38 -15.27
N ALA A 192 -8.55 20.93 -16.36
CA ALA A 192 -9.97 20.81 -16.64
C ALA A 192 -10.35 19.38 -17.09
N GLU A 193 -9.47 18.68 -17.80
CA GLU A 193 -9.67 17.26 -18.14
C GLU A 193 -9.68 16.41 -16.87
N ASP A 194 -8.76 16.63 -15.92
CA ASP A 194 -8.70 15.88 -14.65
C ASP A 194 -10.03 15.99 -13.89
N ALA A 195 -10.60 17.19 -13.79
CA ALA A 195 -11.90 17.40 -13.15
C ALA A 195 -13.05 16.73 -13.93
N ASP A 196 -13.10 16.87 -15.25
CA ASP A 196 -14.16 16.29 -16.09
C ASP A 196 -14.13 14.75 -16.08
N VAL A 197 -12.96 14.17 -16.32
CA VAL A 197 -12.74 12.73 -16.29
C VAL A 197 -13.10 12.17 -14.92
N THR A 198 -12.72 12.84 -13.83
CA THR A 198 -13.09 12.44 -12.48
C THR A 198 -14.60 12.40 -12.28
N LEU A 199 -15.34 13.44 -12.74
CA LEU A 199 -16.80 13.44 -12.66
C LEU A 199 -17.40 12.28 -13.45
N GLN A 200 -16.93 12.02 -14.67
CA GLN A 200 -17.43 10.95 -15.52
C GLN A 200 -17.11 9.55 -14.97
N LEU A 201 -15.93 9.37 -14.38
CA LEU A 201 -15.54 8.16 -13.68
C LEU A 201 -16.51 7.86 -12.54
N HIS A 202 -16.83 8.85 -11.71
CA HIS A 202 -17.80 8.73 -10.65
C HIS A 202 -19.19 8.33 -11.18
N LEU A 203 -19.68 9.02 -12.21
CA LEU A 203 -20.99 8.73 -12.81
C LEU A 203 -21.08 7.28 -13.34
N LYS A 204 -19.97 6.66 -13.75
CA LYS A 204 -19.93 5.24 -14.14
C LYS A 204 -19.75 4.27 -12.97
N MET A 205 -18.89 4.59 -12.01
CA MET A 205 -18.53 3.68 -10.93
C MET A 205 -19.54 3.68 -9.78
N TRP A 206 -20.07 4.83 -9.41
CA TRP A 206 -20.97 4.98 -8.28
C TRP A 206 -22.25 4.13 -8.41
N PRO A 207 -22.98 4.10 -9.55
CA PRO A 207 -24.15 3.23 -9.71
C PRO A 207 -23.81 1.75 -9.57
N LYS A 208 -22.61 1.32 -10.01
CA LYS A 208 -22.15 -0.07 -9.87
C LYS A 208 -21.81 -0.39 -8.42
N LEU A 209 -21.24 0.55 -7.68
CA LEU A 209 -20.92 0.38 -6.27
C LEU A 209 -22.19 0.24 -5.42
N GLN A 210 -23.25 0.96 -5.77
CA GLN A 210 -24.55 0.89 -5.10
C GLN A 210 -25.27 -0.46 -5.28
N GLN A 211 -24.88 -1.29 -6.25
CA GLN A 211 -25.48 -2.61 -6.46
C GLN A 211 -25.11 -3.63 -5.38
N HIS A 212 -24.12 -3.32 -4.53
CA HIS A 212 -23.61 -4.21 -3.50
C HIS A 212 -23.56 -3.51 -2.13
N GLU A 213 -24.37 -3.97 -1.16
CA GLU A 213 -24.47 -3.31 0.15
C GLU A 213 -23.14 -3.32 0.94
N GLY A 214 -22.34 -4.38 0.84
CA GLY A 214 -21.06 -4.51 1.56
C GLY A 214 -19.95 -3.55 1.13
N PRO A 215 -19.59 -3.52 -0.17
CA PRO A 215 -18.67 -2.55 -0.73
C PRO A 215 -19.14 -1.13 -0.43
N LEU A 216 -20.44 -0.86 -0.62
CA LEU A 216 -21.04 0.44 -0.34
C LEU A 216 -20.85 0.85 1.13
N ASN A 217 -21.14 -0.05 2.07
CA ASN A 217 -20.95 0.19 3.50
C ASN A 217 -19.48 0.49 3.86
N ILE A 218 -18.53 -0.24 3.30
CA ILE A 218 -17.09 0.04 3.52
C ILE A 218 -16.70 1.39 2.95
N PHE A 219 -17.12 1.69 1.72
CA PHE A 219 -16.81 2.95 1.09
C PHE A 219 -17.31 4.14 1.92
N GLN A 220 -18.59 4.11 2.30
CA GLN A 220 -19.25 5.23 3.00
C GLN A 220 -18.82 5.37 4.46
N HIS A 221 -18.59 4.27 5.18
CA HIS A 221 -18.40 4.31 6.64
C HIS A 221 -16.96 4.04 7.08
N ILE A 222 -16.08 3.61 6.18
CA ILE A 222 -14.67 3.34 6.49
C ILE A 222 -13.75 4.18 5.60
N GLU A 223 -13.78 3.99 4.28
CA GLU A 223 -12.77 4.58 3.40
C GLU A 223 -12.91 6.10 3.25
N MET A 224 -14.12 6.59 2.96
CA MET A 224 -14.36 8.04 2.81
C MET A 224 -14.13 8.83 4.11
N PRO A 225 -14.62 8.40 5.29
CA PRO A 225 -14.30 9.07 6.55
C PRO A 225 -12.80 9.03 6.92
N LEU A 226 -12.05 8.06 6.39
CA LEU A 226 -10.62 7.91 6.65
C LEU A 226 -9.76 8.88 5.83
N VAL A 227 -10.23 9.36 4.67
CA VAL A 227 -9.53 10.35 3.82
C VAL A 227 -9.05 11.58 4.62
N PRO A 228 -9.93 12.35 5.30
CA PRO A 228 -9.50 13.53 6.04
C PRO A 228 -8.64 13.18 7.26
N VAL A 229 -8.83 11.99 7.86
CA VAL A 229 -8.00 11.52 8.98
C VAL A 229 -6.56 11.28 8.51
N LEU A 230 -6.37 10.59 7.38
CA LEU A 230 -5.03 10.34 6.84
C LEU A 230 -4.35 11.63 6.41
N SER A 231 -5.07 12.54 5.75
CA SER A 231 -4.54 13.88 5.45
C SER A 231 -4.00 14.57 6.71
N ARG A 232 -4.72 14.54 7.84
CA ARG A 232 -4.21 15.08 9.12
C ARG A 232 -3.01 14.31 9.66
N VAL A 233 -3.03 12.98 9.64
CA VAL A 233 -1.92 12.14 10.14
C VAL A 233 -0.64 12.41 9.35
N GLU A 234 -0.72 12.48 8.02
CA GLU A 234 0.41 12.80 7.15
C GLU A 234 0.94 14.20 7.42
N ARG A 235 0.04 15.20 7.50
CA ARG A 235 0.42 16.59 7.77
C ARG A 235 0.99 16.83 9.16
N ASN A 236 0.55 16.08 10.16
CA ASN A 236 1.14 16.14 11.50
C ASN A 236 2.61 15.70 11.48
N GLY A 237 2.93 14.68 10.66
CA GLY A 237 4.26 14.10 10.59
C GLY A 237 4.76 13.51 11.91
N VAL A 238 5.98 13.01 11.92
CA VAL A 238 6.64 12.44 13.09
C VAL A 238 7.97 13.14 13.36
N LYS A 239 8.24 13.45 14.63
CA LYS A 239 9.52 14.05 15.03
C LYS A 239 10.58 12.97 15.10
N ILE A 240 11.71 13.23 14.47
CA ILE A 240 12.87 12.34 14.47
C ILE A 240 14.08 13.12 14.98
N ASP A 241 14.90 12.49 15.80
CA ASP A 241 16.21 13.00 16.21
C ASP A 241 17.28 12.59 15.17
N PRO A 242 17.78 13.54 14.37
CA PRO A 242 18.80 13.23 13.36
C PRO A 242 20.17 12.89 13.99
N ALA A 243 20.48 13.38 15.20
CA ALA A 243 21.76 13.11 15.85
C ALA A 243 21.84 11.64 16.30
N VAL A 244 20.74 11.10 16.84
CA VAL A 244 20.63 9.67 17.19
C VAL A 244 20.83 8.80 15.95
N LEU A 245 20.21 9.14 14.82
CA LEU A 245 20.38 8.39 13.57
C LEU A 245 21.78 8.51 12.99
N HIS A 246 22.41 9.69 13.08
CA HIS A 246 23.77 9.90 12.59
C HIS A 246 24.79 9.08 13.38
N ALA A 247 24.71 9.12 14.72
CA ALA A 247 25.57 8.31 15.58
C ALA A 247 25.39 6.80 15.29
N HIS A 248 24.15 6.35 15.11
CA HIS A 248 23.87 4.96 14.77
C HIS A 248 24.39 4.58 13.38
N SER A 249 24.30 5.47 12.38
CA SER A 249 24.85 5.26 11.04
C SER A 249 26.37 5.05 11.07
N GLN A 250 27.10 5.82 11.90
CA GLN A 250 28.55 5.68 12.06
C GLN A 250 28.92 4.33 12.70
N GLU A 251 28.20 3.89 13.73
CA GLU A 251 28.44 2.60 14.36
C GLU A 251 28.16 1.42 13.42
N ILE A 252 27.06 1.49 12.66
CA ILE A 252 26.76 0.47 11.64
C ILE A 252 27.86 0.45 10.58
N ALA A 253 28.38 1.61 10.15
CA ALA A 253 29.45 1.67 9.17
C ALA A 253 30.72 0.95 9.67
N GLN A 254 31.10 1.16 10.93
CA GLN A 254 32.23 0.47 11.55
C GLN A 254 32.02 -1.05 11.59
N ARG A 255 30.84 -1.51 12.03
CA ARG A 255 30.50 -2.96 12.04
C ARG A 255 30.47 -3.59 10.66
N LEU A 256 30.05 -2.85 9.63
CA LEU A 256 30.07 -3.34 8.26
C LEU A 256 31.49 -3.63 7.77
N VAL A 257 32.46 -2.76 8.10
CA VAL A 257 33.88 -2.98 7.81
C VAL A 257 34.42 -4.22 8.52
N GLU A 258 34.07 -4.40 9.81
CA GLU A 258 34.47 -5.58 10.59
C GLU A 258 33.90 -6.88 10.02
N LEU A 259 32.61 -6.89 9.65
CA LEU A 259 31.95 -8.05 9.04
C LEU A 259 32.51 -8.37 7.65
N GLU A 260 32.86 -7.35 6.87
CA GLU A 260 33.51 -7.52 5.57
C GLU A 260 34.89 -8.17 5.73
N GLN A 261 35.72 -7.64 6.64
CA GLN A 261 37.04 -8.21 6.94
C GLN A 261 36.94 -9.67 7.40
N ARG A 262 35.99 -9.96 8.32
CA ARG A 262 35.73 -11.32 8.80
C ARG A 262 35.26 -12.25 7.67
N ALA A 263 34.43 -11.76 6.76
CA ALA A 263 33.99 -12.55 5.61
C ALA A 263 35.15 -12.85 4.65
N HIS A 264 36.05 -11.89 4.41
CA HIS A 264 37.26 -12.09 3.60
C HIS A 264 38.18 -13.12 4.23
N GLU A 265 38.38 -13.08 5.55
CA GLU A 265 39.16 -14.07 6.30
C GLU A 265 38.60 -15.49 6.18
N ILE A 266 37.27 -15.65 6.31
CA ILE A 266 36.62 -16.97 6.19
C ILE A 266 36.65 -17.47 4.73
N ALA A 267 36.53 -16.56 3.76
CA ALA A 267 36.55 -16.91 2.33
C ALA A 267 37.97 -17.16 1.79
N GLY A 268 39.00 -16.59 2.44
CA GLY A 268 40.39 -16.65 1.99
C GLY A 268 40.74 -15.64 0.89
N GLU A 269 39.80 -14.76 0.51
CA GLU A 269 40.01 -13.72 -0.50
C GLU A 269 39.03 -12.56 -0.33
N ALA A 270 39.39 -11.41 -0.90
CA ALA A 270 38.53 -10.24 -0.94
C ALA A 270 37.43 -10.39 -2.00
N PHE A 271 36.19 -10.09 -1.63
CA PHE A 271 35.04 -10.05 -2.52
C PHE A 271 33.96 -9.09 -1.99
N ASN A 272 33.03 -8.69 -2.85
CA ASN A 272 31.92 -7.81 -2.53
C ASN A 272 30.73 -8.61 -1.96
N LEU A 273 30.43 -8.44 -0.67
CA LEU A 273 29.33 -9.09 0.05
C LEU A 273 27.94 -8.66 -0.44
N SER A 274 27.82 -7.55 -1.19
CA SER A 274 26.56 -7.15 -1.83
C SER A 274 26.33 -7.82 -3.18
N SER A 275 27.38 -8.37 -3.81
CA SER A 275 27.30 -9.00 -5.13
C SER A 275 26.82 -10.44 -5.03
N THR A 276 25.61 -10.71 -5.52
CA THR A 276 25.04 -12.07 -5.55
C THR A 276 25.89 -13.04 -6.37
N LYS A 277 26.51 -12.57 -7.46
CA LYS A 277 27.37 -13.37 -8.33
C LYS A 277 28.67 -13.79 -7.64
N GLN A 278 29.35 -12.86 -6.98
CA GLN A 278 30.58 -13.19 -6.26
C GLN A 278 30.30 -14.14 -5.09
N LEU A 279 29.20 -13.92 -4.36
CA LEU A 279 28.77 -14.83 -3.31
C LEU A 279 28.49 -16.25 -3.80
N GLN A 280 27.89 -16.41 -4.98
CA GLN A 280 27.68 -17.72 -5.57
C GLN A 280 29.01 -18.44 -5.83
N THR A 281 29.98 -17.74 -6.41
CA THR A 281 31.32 -18.28 -6.67
C THR A 281 32.03 -18.69 -5.37
N ILE A 282 32.02 -17.84 -4.33
CA ILE A 282 32.66 -18.16 -3.05
C ILE A 282 32.00 -19.39 -2.40
N LEU A 283 30.68 -19.34 -2.20
CA LEU A 283 29.96 -20.35 -1.42
C LEU A 283 29.92 -21.70 -2.15
N PHE A 284 29.59 -21.72 -3.44
CA PHE A 284 29.27 -22.97 -4.13
C PHE A 284 30.43 -23.52 -4.97
N GLU A 285 31.29 -22.67 -5.53
CA GLU A 285 32.42 -23.13 -6.35
C GLU A 285 33.67 -23.32 -5.49
N LYS A 286 34.05 -22.31 -4.69
CA LYS A 286 35.31 -22.35 -3.91
C LYS A 286 35.19 -23.15 -2.61
N GLN A 287 34.16 -22.87 -1.80
CA GLN A 287 33.92 -23.65 -0.57
C GLN A 287 33.24 -25.00 -0.84
N GLY A 288 32.77 -25.23 -2.07
CA GLY A 288 32.15 -26.50 -2.47
C GLY A 288 30.82 -26.80 -1.78
N ILE A 289 30.16 -25.79 -1.20
CA ILE A 289 28.86 -25.98 -0.54
C ILE A 289 27.84 -26.37 -1.62
N LYS A 290 27.03 -27.40 -1.34
CA LYS A 290 26.00 -27.81 -2.29
C LYS A 290 24.84 -26.80 -2.29
N PRO A 291 24.41 -26.26 -3.46
CA PRO A 291 23.28 -25.36 -3.52
C PRO A 291 21.97 -26.03 -3.08
N LEU A 292 21.28 -25.45 -2.10
CA LEU A 292 19.98 -25.93 -1.62
C LEU A 292 18.83 -25.59 -2.58
N LYS A 293 18.93 -24.46 -3.26
CA LYS A 293 17.94 -23.98 -4.24
C LYS A 293 18.62 -23.29 -5.42
N LYS A 294 17.89 -23.24 -6.53
CA LYS A 294 18.23 -22.45 -7.72
C LYS A 294 17.21 -21.33 -7.93
N THR A 295 17.68 -20.23 -8.49
CA THR A 295 16.86 -19.13 -8.99
C THR A 295 16.07 -19.59 -10.23
N PRO A 296 15.03 -18.86 -10.66
CA PRO A 296 14.31 -19.18 -11.90
C PRO A 296 15.22 -19.25 -13.14
N GLY A 297 16.34 -18.52 -13.15
CA GLY A 297 17.37 -18.57 -14.18
C GLY A 297 18.38 -19.71 -14.04
N GLY A 298 18.16 -20.67 -13.12
CA GLY A 298 19.01 -21.85 -12.95
C GLY A 298 20.28 -21.66 -12.10
N ALA A 299 20.67 -20.42 -11.79
CA ALA A 299 21.82 -20.13 -10.93
C ALA A 299 21.54 -20.48 -9.45
N PRO A 300 22.54 -20.92 -8.67
CA PRO A 300 22.40 -21.15 -7.22
C PRO A 300 21.81 -19.93 -6.47
N SER A 301 20.85 -20.14 -5.58
CA SER A 301 20.20 -19.04 -4.86
C SER A 301 21.03 -18.59 -3.65
N THR A 302 21.25 -17.29 -3.51
CA THR A 302 21.82 -16.64 -2.31
C THR A 302 20.78 -15.76 -1.60
N SER A 303 19.51 -16.14 -1.68
CA SER A 303 18.40 -15.50 -0.95
C SER A 303 18.58 -15.65 0.56
N GLU A 304 18.02 -14.71 1.34
CA GLU A 304 18.01 -14.72 2.81
C GLU A 304 17.63 -16.10 3.37
N GLU A 305 16.51 -16.68 2.93
CA GLU A 305 16.04 -18.04 3.31
C GLU A 305 17.11 -19.14 3.11
N VAL A 306 17.90 -19.07 2.03
CA VAL A 306 18.91 -20.10 1.73
C VAL A 306 20.17 -19.87 2.57
N LEU A 307 20.55 -18.60 2.77
CA LEU A 307 21.68 -18.27 3.63
C LEU A 307 21.38 -18.59 5.09
N GLU A 308 20.13 -18.45 5.55
CA GLU A 308 19.71 -18.83 6.92
C GLU A 308 19.87 -20.33 7.15
N GLU A 309 19.47 -21.13 6.18
CA GLU A 309 19.63 -22.60 6.23
C GLU A 309 21.11 -22.99 6.23
N LEU A 310 21.91 -22.38 5.34
CA LEU A 310 23.36 -22.62 5.31
C LEU A 310 24.09 -22.10 6.56
N ALA A 311 23.57 -21.08 7.24
CA ALA A 311 24.18 -20.51 8.45
C ALA A 311 24.14 -21.45 9.66
N LEU A 312 23.36 -22.54 9.60
CA LEU A 312 23.36 -23.59 10.63
C LEU A 312 24.68 -24.37 10.65
N ASP A 313 25.24 -24.64 9.47
CA ASP A 313 26.42 -25.49 9.30
C ASP A 313 27.68 -24.68 8.95
N TYR A 314 27.52 -23.51 8.32
CA TYR A 314 28.62 -22.74 7.76
C TYR A 314 28.72 -21.32 8.36
N PRO A 315 29.92 -20.87 8.78
CA PRO A 315 30.10 -19.57 9.42
C PRO A 315 29.97 -18.38 8.44
N LEU A 316 30.36 -18.53 7.17
CA LEU A 316 30.35 -17.45 6.19
C LEU A 316 28.91 -16.94 5.89
N PRO A 317 27.91 -17.79 5.61
CA PRO A 317 26.51 -17.37 5.47
C PRO A 317 25.97 -16.56 6.64
N LYS A 318 26.35 -16.89 7.88
CA LYS A 318 25.95 -16.15 9.08
C LYS A 318 26.46 -14.70 9.05
N VAL A 319 27.74 -14.50 8.71
CA VAL A 319 28.35 -13.17 8.58
C VAL A 319 27.71 -12.37 7.44
N ILE A 320 27.43 -13.02 6.30
CA ILE A 320 26.79 -12.38 5.15
C ILE A 320 25.36 -11.90 5.49
N LEU A 321 24.59 -12.71 6.22
CA LEU A 321 23.25 -12.34 6.66
C LEU A 321 23.28 -11.11 7.56
N GLU A 322 24.19 -11.09 8.53
CA GLU A 322 24.35 -9.93 9.43
C GLU A 322 24.75 -8.68 8.64
N TYR A 323 25.75 -8.79 7.76
CA TYR A 323 26.20 -7.69 6.89
C TYR A 323 25.05 -7.13 6.05
N ARG A 324 24.30 -7.99 5.36
CA ARG A 324 23.17 -7.56 4.51
C ARG A 324 22.04 -6.93 5.32
N GLY A 325 21.77 -7.46 6.51
CA GLY A 325 20.79 -6.89 7.45
C GLY A 325 21.17 -5.47 7.85
N LEU A 326 22.41 -5.26 8.30
CA LEU A 326 22.94 -3.96 8.69
C LEU A 326 23.03 -2.97 7.52
N ALA A 327 23.53 -3.40 6.36
CA ALA A 327 23.66 -2.55 5.19
C ALA A 327 22.29 -2.04 4.70
N LYS A 328 21.27 -2.91 4.73
CA LYS A 328 19.88 -2.54 4.42
C LYS A 328 19.31 -1.56 5.44
N LEU A 329 19.51 -1.81 6.74
CA LEU A 329 19.08 -0.90 7.79
C LEU A 329 19.69 0.49 7.63
N LYS A 330 21.00 0.55 7.34
CA LYS A 330 21.74 1.81 7.15
C LYS A 330 21.18 2.62 5.99
N SER A 331 21.18 2.01 4.81
CA SER A 331 20.73 2.65 3.55
C SER A 331 19.25 3.00 3.53
N THR A 332 18.39 2.19 4.17
CA THR A 332 16.93 2.40 4.14
C THR A 332 16.47 3.40 5.19
N TYR A 333 17.11 3.41 6.37
CA TYR A 333 16.62 4.16 7.52
C TYR A 333 17.63 5.20 8.03
N THR A 334 18.80 4.79 8.52
CA THR A 334 19.69 5.74 9.23
C THR A 334 20.24 6.84 8.32
N ASP A 335 20.50 6.53 7.05
CA ASP A 335 20.99 7.52 6.07
C ASP A 335 19.84 8.31 5.41
N LYS A 336 18.70 7.65 5.15
CA LYS A 336 17.59 8.24 4.38
C LYS A 336 16.68 9.12 5.23
N LEU A 337 16.33 8.70 6.45
CA LEU A 337 15.36 9.40 7.29
C LEU A 337 15.77 10.84 7.64
N PRO A 338 17.04 11.15 7.97
CA PRO A 338 17.44 12.53 8.25
C PRO A 338 17.26 13.46 7.06
N LEU A 339 17.43 12.95 5.83
CA LEU A 339 17.25 13.71 4.58
C LEU A 339 15.77 13.95 4.24
N MET A 340 14.85 13.26 4.92
CA MET A 340 13.41 13.36 4.72
C MET A 340 12.73 14.29 5.73
N ILE A 341 13.51 14.96 6.60
CA ILE A 341 12.98 15.97 7.51
C ILE A 341 12.57 17.18 6.67
N ASN A 342 11.29 17.48 6.65
CA ASN A 342 10.76 18.62 5.93
C ASN A 342 11.26 19.92 6.62
N PRO A 343 11.90 20.85 5.87
CA PRO A 343 12.47 22.07 6.45
C PRO A 343 11.45 23.01 7.09
N LYS A 344 10.19 23.00 6.65
CA LYS A 344 9.12 23.89 7.14
C LYS A 344 8.60 23.45 8.50
N THR A 345 8.52 22.16 8.76
CA THR A 345 7.93 21.59 9.99
C THR A 345 8.97 21.02 10.95
N GLY A 346 10.18 20.70 10.46
CA GLY A 346 11.19 19.97 11.22
C GLY A 346 10.78 18.52 11.52
N ARG A 347 9.88 17.94 10.73
CA ARG A 347 9.31 16.59 10.92
C ARG A 347 9.37 15.78 9.64
N VAL A 348 9.27 14.46 9.77
CA VAL A 348 9.15 13.55 8.62
C VAL A 348 7.67 13.30 8.33
N HIS A 349 7.26 13.44 7.08
CA HIS A 349 5.90 13.22 6.61
C HIS A 349 5.89 11.99 5.70
N THR A 350 5.23 10.91 6.13
CA THR A 350 5.07 9.70 5.32
C THR A 350 3.82 9.80 4.47
N SER A 351 3.80 9.12 3.33
CA SER A 351 2.60 8.97 2.50
C SER A 351 1.93 7.63 2.76
N TYR A 352 0.74 7.64 3.35
CA TYR A 352 -0.14 6.49 3.48
C TYR A 352 -1.01 6.30 2.24
N HIS A 353 -1.06 5.07 1.75
CA HIS A 353 -1.84 4.71 0.56
C HIS A 353 -2.99 3.78 0.96
N GLN A 354 -4.23 4.22 0.70
CA GLN A 354 -5.46 3.45 0.92
C GLN A 354 -5.66 2.40 -0.19
N ALA A 355 -5.51 2.79 -1.46
CA ALA A 355 -5.90 1.99 -2.62
C ALA A 355 -4.76 1.17 -3.26
N VAL A 356 -3.87 0.56 -2.46
CA VAL A 356 -2.70 -0.18 -2.98
C VAL A 356 -2.70 -1.67 -2.64
N THR A 357 -3.01 -2.03 -1.40
CA THR A 357 -2.92 -3.45 -1.00
C THR A 357 -4.18 -4.19 -1.41
N ALA A 358 -4.11 -5.45 -1.84
CA ALA A 358 -5.33 -6.23 -2.16
C ALA A 358 -6.25 -6.46 -0.93
N THR A 359 -5.70 -6.35 0.28
CA THR A 359 -6.38 -6.75 1.52
C THR A 359 -7.09 -5.61 2.26
N GLY A 360 -7.05 -4.36 1.77
CA GLY A 360 -7.60 -3.20 2.50
C GLY A 360 -6.67 -2.62 3.57
N ARG A 361 -5.41 -3.04 3.64
CA ARG A 361 -4.46 -2.46 4.61
C ARG A 361 -3.85 -1.20 4.01
N LEU A 362 -3.67 -0.19 4.85
CA LEU A 362 -2.80 0.94 4.49
C LEU A 362 -1.41 0.42 4.16
N SER A 363 -0.78 1.01 3.16
CA SER A 363 0.67 0.93 2.97
C SER A 363 1.30 2.31 3.20
N SER A 364 2.63 2.38 3.35
CA SER A 364 3.33 3.65 3.54
C SER A 364 4.58 3.75 2.66
N THR A 365 4.88 4.94 2.14
CA THR A 365 6.11 5.25 1.39
C THR A 365 6.70 6.59 1.84
N ASP A 366 7.96 6.80 1.47
CA ASP A 366 8.71 8.05 1.61
C ASP A 366 8.59 8.77 2.97
N PRO A 367 8.97 8.12 4.08
CA PRO A 367 9.50 6.76 4.21
C PRO A 367 8.41 5.72 4.53
N ASN A 368 8.70 4.43 4.33
CA ASN A 368 7.80 3.37 4.77
C ASN A 368 7.89 3.17 6.30
N LEU A 369 7.10 3.91 7.06
CA LEU A 369 7.09 3.85 8.53
C LEU A 369 6.49 2.54 9.07
N GLN A 370 5.70 1.82 8.28
CA GLN A 370 5.11 0.54 8.70
C GLN A 370 6.12 -0.61 8.80
N ASN A 371 7.21 -0.55 8.02
CA ASN A 371 8.18 -1.64 7.92
C ASN A 371 9.45 -1.43 8.77
N ILE A 372 9.47 -0.41 9.65
CA ILE A 372 10.59 -0.20 10.57
C ILE A 372 10.71 -1.41 11.50
N PRO A 373 11.85 -2.14 11.48
CA PRO A 373 12.00 -3.37 12.25
C PRO A 373 11.72 -3.18 13.75
N VAL A 374 10.94 -4.10 14.33
CA VAL A 374 10.56 -4.08 15.76
C VAL A 374 11.44 -5.01 16.59
N ARG A 375 11.90 -6.11 15.97
CA ARG A 375 12.27 -7.34 16.67
C ARG A 375 13.77 -7.49 16.90
N ASN A 376 14.60 -6.79 16.14
CA ASN A 376 16.04 -6.78 16.31
C ASN A 376 16.47 -5.54 17.11
N GLU A 377 17.60 -5.64 17.78
CA GLU A 377 18.18 -4.56 18.59
C GLU A 377 18.41 -3.30 17.76
N GLU A 378 19.00 -3.46 16.56
CA GLU A 378 19.21 -2.35 15.62
C GLU A 378 17.90 -1.65 15.21
N GLY A 379 16.81 -2.39 15.00
CA GLY A 379 15.51 -1.82 14.70
C GLY A 379 14.92 -1.05 15.87
N ARG A 380 15.14 -1.53 17.11
CA ARG A 380 14.74 -0.79 18.32
C ARG A 380 15.50 0.52 18.45
N ARG A 381 16.79 0.53 18.12
CA ARG A 381 17.61 1.75 18.12
C ARG A 381 17.13 2.76 17.08
N ILE A 382 16.79 2.32 15.87
CA ILE A 382 16.15 3.20 14.87
C ILE A 382 14.85 3.80 15.42
N ARG A 383 14.03 3.03 16.15
CA ARG A 383 12.80 3.53 16.78
C ARG A 383 13.05 4.55 17.89
N GLN A 384 14.17 4.46 18.60
CA GLN A 384 14.53 5.45 19.64
C GLN A 384 14.77 6.84 19.05
N ALA A 385 15.10 6.94 17.75
CA ALA A 385 15.18 8.23 17.08
C ALA A 385 13.81 8.88 16.87
N PHE A 386 12.71 8.14 16.95
CA PHE A 386 11.36 8.72 16.88
C PHE A 386 11.00 9.22 18.28
N ILE A 387 10.96 10.55 18.43
CA ILE A 387 10.87 11.21 19.72
C ILE A 387 9.58 12.03 19.85
N ALA A 388 9.17 12.30 21.08
CA ALA A 388 8.15 13.31 21.36
C ALA A 388 8.77 14.72 21.32
N PRO A 389 7.98 15.77 21.02
CA PRO A 389 8.38 17.12 21.36
C PRO A 389 8.48 17.32 22.88
N GLU A 390 9.08 18.42 23.31
CA GLU A 390 9.14 18.82 24.72
C GLU A 390 7.74 18.87 25.34
N ASP A 391 7.60 18.46 26.59
CA ASP A 391 6.33 18.33 27.34
C ASP A 391 5.33 17.30 26.81
N TYR A 392 5.71 16.47 25.82
CA TYR A 392 4.89 15.38 25.28
C TYR A 392 5.54 14.01 25.48
N VAL A 393 4.74 12.96 25.32
CA VAL A 393 5.19 11.56 25.30
C VAL A 393 4.64 10.82 24.09
N ILE A 394 5.35 9.80 23.63
CA ILE A 394 4.84 8.88 22.59
C ILE A 394 3.95 7.84 23.26
N VAL A 395 2.72 7.70 22.75
CA VAL A 395 1.78 6.65 23.15
C VAL A 395 1.64 5.65 22.02
N SER A 396 1.75 4.36 22.35
CA SER A 396 1.54 3.25 21.41
C SER A 396 0.33 2.43 21.82
N ALA A 397 -0.72 2.43 20.99
CA ALA A 397 -1.89 1.58 21.13
C ALA A 397 -1.88 0.49 20.05
N ASP A 398 -1.83 -0.78 20.45
CA ASP A 398 -1.76 -1.93 19.54
C ASP A 398 -2.87 -2.95 19.83
N TYR A 399 -3.51 -3.45 18.77
CA TYR A 399 -4.50 -4.51 18.92
C TYR A 399 -3.81 -5.86 19.12
N SER A 400 -3.82 -6.32 20.37
CA SER A 400 -3.23 -7.60 20.77
C SER A 400 -3.80 -8.79 19.98
N GLN A 401 -3.02 -9.27 19.00
CA GLN A 401 -3.30 -10.46 18.20
C GLN A 401 -4.66 -10.42 17.47
N ILE A 402 -5.02 -9.26 16.91
CA ILE A 402 -6.33 -9.04 16.27
C ILE A 402 -6.69 -10.11 15.23
N GLU A 403 -5.72 -10.57 14.43
CA GLU A 403 -5.93 -11.59 13.40
C GLU A 403 -6.37 -12.95 13.99
N LEU A 404 -5.77 -13.39 15.10
CA LEU A 404 -6.19 -14.63 15.76
C LEU A 404 -7.55 -14.47 16.44
N ARG A 405 -7.85 -13.28 16.99
CA ARG A 405 -9.16 -13.01 17.59
C ARG A 405 -10.27 -13.03 16.54
N ILE A 406 -10.02 -12.45 15.37
CA ILE A 406 -10.93 -12.53 14.22
C ILE A 406 -11.08 -13.98 13.77
N MET A 407 -9.99 -14.75 13.68
CA MET A 407 -10.07 -16.18 13.34
C MET A 407 -10.94 -16.95 14.33
N ALA A 408 -10.75 -16.76 15.64
CA ALA A 408 -11.56 -17.41 16.68
C ALA A 408 -13.06 -17.07 16.53
N HIS A 409 -13.38 -15.82 16.18
CA HIS A 409 -14.75 -15.39 15.91
C HIS A 409 -15.34 -16.06 14.65
N LEU A 410 -14.60 -16.04 13.53
CA LEU A 410 -15.05 -16.57 12.24
C LEU A 410 -15.16 -18.10 12.23
N SER A 411 -14.25 -18.77 12.93
CA SER A 411 -14.27 -20.22 13.12
C SER A 411 -15.30 -20.67 14.15
N ARG A 412 -15.74 -19.77 15.03
CA ARG A 412 -16.60 -20.07 16.19
C ARG A 412 -16.04 -21.18 17.07
N ASP A 413 -14.71 -21.34 17.05
CA ASP A 413 -14.04 -22.41 17.79
C ASP A 413 -14.10 -22.14 19.29
N LYS A 414 -14.77 -23.02 20.04
CA LYS A 414 -14.97 -22.84 21.48
C LYS A 414 -13.65 -22.81 22.25
N GLY A 415 -12.65 -23.59 21.81
CA GLY A 415 -11.34 -23.65 22.45
C GLY A 415 -10.62 -22.30 22.34
N LEU A 416 -10.54 -21.74 21.14
CA LEU A 416 -9.93 -20.42 20.91
C LEU A 416 -10.72 -19.29 21.58
N LEU A 417 -12.05 -19.30 21.50
CA LEU A 417 -12.90 -18.30 22.15
C LEU A 417 -12.70 -18.28 23.66
N THR A 418 -12.71 -19.46 24.29
CA THR A 418 -12.48 -19.61 25.74
C THR A 418 -11.07 -19.16 26.11
N ALA A 419 -10.05 -19.57 25.34
CA ALA A 419 -8.67 -19.17 25.59
C ALA A 419 -8.50 -17.65 25.57
N PHE A 420 -9.12 -16.96 24.62
CA PHE A 420 -9.08 -15.49 24.58
C PHE A 420 -9.92 -14.82 25.68
N ALA A 421 -11.06 -15.39 26.05
CA ALA A 421 -11.92 -14.88 27.12
C ALA A 421 -11.24 -14.97 28.50
N GLU A 422 -10.49 -16.05 28.74
CA GLU A 422 -9.76 -16.29 29.99
C GLU A 422 -8.35 -15.66 30.00
N GLY A 423 -7.94 -14.96 28.93
CA GLY A 423 -6.62 -14.33 28.84
C GLY A 423 -5.45 -15.31 28.72
N LYS A 424 -5.70 -16.54 28.28
CA LYS A 424 -4.67 -17.57 28.09
C LYS A 424 -3.76 -17.23 26.91
N ASP A 425 -2.47 -17.51 27.06
CA ASP A 425 -1.51 -17.37 25.96
C ASP A 425 -1.58 -18.59 25.03
N ILE A 426 -2.35 -18.45 23.95
CA ILE A 426 -2.54 -19.50 22.94
C ILE A 426 -1.20 -19.94 22.34
N HIS A 427 -0.25 -19.02 22.13
CA HIS A 427 1.05 -19.40 21.57
C HIS A 427 1.87 -20.23 22.54
N ARG A 428 1.83 -19.95 23.85
CA ARG A 428 2.46 -20.81 24.86
C ARG A 428 1.76 -22.15 24.96
N ALA A 429 0.42 -22.18 24.90
CA ALA A 429 -0.33 -23.43 24.90
C ALA A 429 0.02 -24.31 23.69
N THR A 430 0.13 -23.72 22.49
CA THR A 430 0.59 -24.42 21.28
C THR A 430 2.04 -24.88 21.42
N ALA A 431 2.93 -24.05 21.96
CA ALA A 431 4.33 -24.42 22.16
C ALA A 431 4.49 -25.58 23.17
N ALA A 432 3.74 -25.56 24.27
CA ALA A 432 3.74 -26.63 25.27
C ALA A 432 3.44 -27.98 24.63
N GLU A 433 2.46 -28.03 23.73
CA GLU A 433 2.09 -29.24 22.98
C GLU A 433 3.13 -29.61 21.92
N VAL A 434 3.57 -28.65 21.10
CA VAL A 434 4.53 -28.90 20.02
C VAL A 434 5.89 -29.38 20.56
N PHE A 435 6.34 -28.86 21.70
CA PHE A 435 7.62 -29.22 22.29
C PHE A 435 7.50 -30.30 23.38
N GLY A 436 6.27 -30.73 23.72
CA GLY A 436 6.02 -31.74 24.76
C GLY A 436 6.45 -31.30 26.17
N LEU A 437 6.24 -30.02 26.50
CA LEU A 437 6.68 -29.40 27.76
C LEU A 437 5.49 -28.86 28.56
N PRO A 438 5.58 -28.80 29.91
CA PRO A 438 4.63 -28.04 30.71
C PRO A 438 4.55 -26.58 30.27
N LEU A 439 3.37 -25.96 30.40
CA LEU A 439 3.09 -24.60 29.90
C LEU A 439 4.03 -23.54 30.49
N ASP A 440 4.43 -23.73 31.75
CA ASP A 440 5.33 -22.85 32.49
C ASP A 440 6.79 -23.01 32.04
N SER A 441 7.15 -24.18 31.51
CA SER A 441 8.49 -24.51 31.02
C SER A 441 8.73 -24.05 29.58
N VAL A 442 7.71 -23.49 28.90
CA VAL A 442 7.84 -22.95 27.54
C VAL A 442 8.72 -21.70 27.54
N SER A 443 9.83 -21.76 26.82
CA SER A 443 10.74 -20.63 26.64
C SER A 443 10.13 -19.53 25.74
N SER A 444 10.65 -18.31 25.86
CA SER A 444 10.24 -17.20 24.98
C SER A 444 10.50 -17.49 23.49
N GLU A 445 11.55 -18.25 23.19
CA GLU A 445 11.88 -18.69 21.84
C GLU A 445 10.88 -19.74 21.33
N GLN A 446 10.56 -20.75 22.15
CA GLN A 446 9.57 -21.77 21.80
C GLN A 446 8.19 -21.15 21.57
N ARG A 447 7.77 -20.21 22.42
CA ARG A 447 6.56 -19.40 22.22
C ARG A 447 6.61 -18.63 20.89
N ARG A 448 7.75 -18.04 20.54
CA ARG A 448 7.95 -17.29 19.28
C ARG A 448 7.81 -18.21 18.07
N SER A 449 8.37 -19.42 18.12
CA SER A 449 8.21 -20.42 17.07
C SER A 449 6.75 -20.84 16.94
N ALA A 450 6.07 -21.15 18.04
CA ALA A 450 4.65 -21.51 18.05
C ALA A 450 3.72 -20.39 17.58
N LYS A 451 4.08 -19.12 17.82
CA LYS A 451 3.39 -17.98 17.21
C LYS A 451 3.45 -18.06 15.69
N ALA A 452 4.63 -18.29 15.14
CA ALA A 452 4.83 -18.37 13.70
C ALA A 452 4.11 -19.59 13.08
N ILE A 453 4.05 -20.71 13.81
CA ILE A 453 3.23 -21.90 13.47
C ILE A 453 1.75 -21.53 13.41
N ASN A 454 1.20 -20.96 14.49
CA ASN A 454 -0.22 -20.61 14.58
C ASN A 454 -0.65 -19.72 13.42
N PHE A 455 0.14 -18.67 13.12
CA PHE A 455 -0.11 -17.84 11.96
C PHE A 455 0.00 -18.63 10.66
N GLY A 456 1.04 -19.46 10.48
CA GLY A 456 1.18 -20.33 9.31
C GLY A 456 -0.07 -21.19 9.07
N LEU A 457 -0.56 -21.88 10.10
CA LEU A 457 -1.72 -22.76 10.04
C LEU A 457 -3.00 -21.99 9.67
N ILE A 458 -3.25 -20.88 10.35
CA ILE A 458 -4.37 -19.96 10.09
C ILE A 458 -4.35 -19.46 8.64
N TYR A 459 -3.17 -19.23 8.08
CA TYR A 459 -2.99 -18.77 6.70
C TYR A 459 -2.91 -19.90 5.67
N GLY A 460 -3.27 -21.13 6.03
CA GLY A 460 -3.33 -22.24 5.08
C GLY A 460 -1.97 -22.79 4.66
N MET A 461 -0.93 -22.59 5.48
CA MET A 461 0.36 -23.22 5.27
C MET A 461 0.20 -24.74 5.21
N SER A 462 0.82 -25.36 4.21
CA SER A 462 0.84 -26.81 4.08
C SER A 462 1.79 -27.44 5.10
N ALA A 463 1.63 -28.73 5.38
CA ALA A 463 2.58 -29.48 6.21
C ALA A 463 4.01 -29.40 5.68
N PHE A 464 4.19 -29.25 4.37
CA PHE A 464 5.50 -29.01 3.77
C PHE A 464 6.06 -27.62 4.14
N GLY A 465 5.23 -26.57 4.08
CA GLY A 465 5.62 -25.23 4.51
C GLY A 465 5.98 -25.18 6.00
N LEU A 466 5.15 -25.85 6.82
CA LEU A 466 5.37 -25.94 8.26
C LEU A 466 6.66 -26.70 8.60
N ALA A 467 6.88 -27.85 7.96
CA ALA A 467 8.09 -28.66 8.11
C ALA A 467 9.37 -27.85 7.86
N ARG A 468 9.36 -27.02 6.80
CA ARG A 468 10.49 -26.13 6.49
C ARG A 468 10.70 -25.05 7.53
N GLN A 469 9.62 -24.44 8.01
CA GLN A 469 9.72 -23.36 8.99
C GLN A 469 10.19 -23.85 10.36
N LEU A 470 9.84 -25.09 10.73
CA LEU A 470 10.24 -25.72 11.98
C LEU A 470 11.52 -26.55 11.87
N ASN A 471 12.05 -26.73 10.66
CA ASN A 471 13.17 -27.62 10.38
C ASN A 471 12.94 -29.06 10.91
N ILE A 472 11.75 -29.61 10.66
CA ILE A 472 11.35 -30.97 11.08
C ILE A 472 10.91 -31.81 9.88
N PRO A 473 10.90 -33.15 9.99
CA PRO A 473 10.36 -34.03 8.95
C PRO A 473 8.88 -33.73 8.63
N ARG A 474 8.50 -33.83 7.35
CA ARG A 474 7.13 -33.57 6.88
C ARG A 474 6.05 -34.36 7.62
N LYS A 475 6.32 -35.63 7.95
CA LYS A 475 5.37 -36.48 8.68
C LYS A 475 5.09 -35.94 10.10
N GLU A 476 6.12 -35.39 10.74
CA GLU A 476 6.00 -34.79 12.07
C GLU A 476 5.23 -33.47 12.00
N ALA A 477 5.53 -32.63 11.00
CA ALA A 477 4.74 -31.43 10.73
C ALA A 477 3.26 -31.73 10.48
N GLN A 478 2.96 -32.78 9.71
CA GLN A 478 1.57 -33.21 9.49
C GLN A 478 0.90 -33.64 10.80
N LYS A 479 1.59 -34.44 11.63
CA LYS A 479 1.07 -34.83 12.95
C LYS A 479 0.73 -33.61 13.82
N TYR A 480 1.55 -32.55 13.79
CA TYR A 480 1.26 -31.30 14.49
C TYR A 480 0.04 -30.57 13.92
N MET A 481 -0.12 -30.54 12.60
CA MET A 481 -1.33 -29.98 11.97
C MET A 481 -2.58 -30.74 12.39
N ASP A 482 -2.52 -32.07 12.37
CA ASP A 482 -3.64 -32.93 12.71
C ASP A 482 -4.06 -32.72 14.18
N LEU A 483 -3.10 -32.71 15.12
CA LEU A 483 -3.35 -32.40 16.53
C LEU A 483 -3.93 -30.99 16.73
N TYR A 484 -3.43 -30.01 15.99
CA TYR A 484 -3.94 -28.64 16.07
C TYR A 484 -5.41 -28.56 15.63
N PHE A 485 -5.77 -29.23 14.53
CA PHE A 485 -7.16 -29.25 14.04
C PHE A 485 -8.07 -30.16 14.85
N GLU A 486 -7.55 -31.21 15.49
CA GLU A 486 -8.30 -31.99 16.48
C GLU A 486 -8.66 -31.14 17.70
N ARG A 487 -7.72 -30.30 18.15
CA ARG A 487 -7.93 -29.39 19.28
C ARG A 487 -8.84 -28.20 18.94
N TYR A 488 -8.71 -27.67 17.72
CA TYR A 488 -9.46 -26.51 17.24
C TYR A 488 -10.25 -26.83 15.96
N PRO A 489 -11.27 -27.72 16.04
CA PRO A 489 -11.98 -28.24 14.87
C PRO A 489 -12.70 -27.15 14.08
N GLY A 490 -13.20 -26.10 14.74
CA GLY A 490 -13.90 -25.01 14.06
C GLY A 490 -13.00 -24.26 13.07
N VAL A 491 -11.68 -24.26 13.30
CA VAL A 491 -10.71 -23.64 12.38
C VAL A 491 -10.65 -24.41 11.07
N LEU A 492 -10.59 -25.75 11.12
CA LEU A 492 -10.56 -26.57 9.91
C LEU A 492 -11.86 -26.43 9.11
N GLU A 493 -13.00 -26.50 9.78
CA GLU A 493 -14.32 -26.30 9.16
C GLU A 493 -14.42 -24.95 8.46
N TYR A 494 -13.96 -23.88 9.11
CA TYR A 494 -13.92 -22.55 8.52
C TYR A 494 -13.02 -22.51 7.27
N MET A 495 -11.83 -23.12 7.33
CA MET A 495 -10.91 -23.15 6.21
C MET A 495 -11.49 -23.89 4.99
N GLU A 496 -12.15 -25.02 5.21
CA GLU A 496 -12.79 -25.80 4.16
C GLU A 496 -14.00 -25.09 3.56
N ARG A 497 -14.89 -24.56 4.41
CA ARG A 497 -16.06 -23.77 3.98
C ARG A 497 -15.64 -22.57 3.14
N THR A 498 -14.62 -21.85 3.58
CA THR A 498 -14.11 -20.66 2.87
C THR A 498 -13.52 -21.03 1.52
N ARG A 499 -12.77 -22.14 1.41
CA ARG A 499 -12.28 -22.65 0.13
C ARG A 499 -13.42 -23.06 -0.82
N ALA A 500 -14.49 -23.67 -0.29
CA ALA A 500 -15.65 -24.05 -1.08
C ALA A 500 -16.36 -22.81 -1.64
N GLN A 501 -16.65 -21.82 -0.78
CA GLN A 501 -17.28 -20.56 -1.17
C GLN A 501 -16.45 -19.81 -2.23
N ALA A 502 -15.13 -19.73 -2.04
CA ALA A 502 -14.24 -19.07 -2.99
C ALA A 502 -14.27 -19.71 -4.39
N LYS A 503 -14.42 -21.05 -4.46
CA LYS A 503 -14.53 -21.76 -5.75
C LYS A 503 -15.89 -21.55 -6.41
N GLU A 504 -16.95 -21.46 -5.63
CA GLU A 504 -18.32 -21.30 -6.13
C GLU A 504 -18.57 -19.88 -6.64
N GLN A 505 -18.14 -18.87 -5.88
CA GLN A 505 -18.49 -17.46 -6.13
C GLN A 505 -17.37 -16.68 -6.84
N GLY A 506 -16.17 -17.25 -6.95
CA GLY A 506 -14.98 -16.57 -7.49
C GLY A 506 -14.47 -15.40 -6.62
N MET A 507 -15.09 -15.18 -5.46
CA MET A 507 -14.81 -14.07 -4.53
C MET A 507 -15.00 -14.50 -3.07
N LEU A 508 -14.38 -13.75 -2.15
CA LEU A 508 -14.62 -13.85 -0.71
C LEU A 508 -14.99 -12.51 -0.11
N LYS A 509 -15.84 -12.54 0.92
CA LYS A 509 -16.36 -11.38 1.66
C LYS A 509 -15.61 -11.22 2.99
N ARG A 510 -15.39 -9.98 3.44
CA ARG A 510 -14.75 -9.66 4.75
C ARG A 510 -15.82 -9.57 5.85
N TRP A 511 -15.44 -9.70 7.12
CA TRP A 511 -16.41 -9.68 8.23
C TRP A 511 -17.27 -8.41 8.33
N MET A 512 -16.67 -7.22 8.17
CA MET A 512 -17.41 -5.94 8.14
C MET A 512 -18.03 -5.64 6.78
N ALA A 513 -17.82 -6.52 5.81
CA ALA A 513 -18.32 -6.40 4.47
C ALA A 513 -19.28 -7.55 4.23
N VAL A 514 -20.56 -7.30 4.44
CA VAL A 514 -21.55 -8.12 3.77
C VAL A 514 -21.46 -7.78 2.27
N ASP A 515 -20.35 -8.15 1.58
CA ASP A 515 -20.10 -8.13 0.12
C ASP A 515 -18.80 -7.50 -0.42
N SER A 516 -17.73 -7.21 0.35
CA SER A 516 -16.49 -6.69 -0.30
C SER A 516 -15.81 -7.75 -1.16
N ILE A 517 -15.65 -7.46 -2.45
CA ILE A 517 -15.17 -8.38 -3.48
C ILE A 517 -13.65 -8.46 -3.43
N CYS A 518 -13.11 -9.60 -3.01
CA CYS A 518 -11.74 -9.98 -3.36
C CYS A 518 -11.83 -11.10 -4.39
N ARG A 519 -11.68 -10.79 -5.69
CA ARG A 519 -11.63 -11.82 -6.73
C ARG A 519 -10.43 -12.73 -6.51
N ILE A 520 -10.65 -14.04 -6.50
CA ILE A 520 -9.62 -15.04 -6.25
C ILE A 520 -9.23 -15.69 -7.56
N SER A 521 -8.02 -15.40 -8.04
CA SER A 521 -7.46 -16.03 -9.25
C SER A 521 -6.86 -17.42 -9.00
N SER A 522 -6.86 -17.92 -7.75
CA SER A 522 -6.32 -19.25 -7.40
C SER A 522 -6.86 -19.79 -6.05
N PRO A 523 -7.17 -21.11 -5.92
CA PRO A 523 -7.63 -21.72 -4.65
C PRO A 523 -6.73 -21.47 -3.43
N ALA A 524 -5.45 -21.13 -3.64
CA ALA A 524 -4.51 -20.79 -2.57
C ALA A 524 -4.76 -19.42 -1.92
N MET A 525 -5.43 -18.49 -2.62
CA MET A 525 -5.77 -17.16 -2.11
C MET A 525 -6.99 -17.15 -1.17
N ALA A 526 -7.80 -18.22 -1.20
CA ALA A 526 -9.04 -18.33 -0.42
C ALA A 526 -8.85 -18.35 1.11
N LEU A 527 -7.61 -18.49 1.59
CA LEU A 527 -7.30 -18.51 3.04
C LEU A 527 -6.54 -17.27 3.52
N VAL A 528 -6.27 -16.31 2.63
CA VAL A 528 -5.26 -15.24 2.86
C VAL A 528 -5.91 -13.86 3.06
N VAL A 529 -7.21 -13.82 3.39
CA VAL A 529 -7.95 -12.54 3.56
C VAL A 529 -7.54 -11.75 4.83
N PRO A 530 -6.59 -12.21 5.67
CA PRO A 530 -5.81 -11.29 6.51
C PRO A 530 -4.28 -11.34 6.27
N ALA A 531 -3.82 -11.28 5.01
CA ALA A 531 -2.48 -10.84 4.58
C ALA A 531 -1.22 -11.68 4.91
N ARG A 532 -0.44 -12.00 3.85
CA ARG A 532 0.98 -11.57 3.57
C ARG A 532 1.67 -12.39 2.47
N SER A 533 1.05 -13.43 1.94
CA SER A 533 1.71 -14.33 0.97
C SER A 533 1.13 -14.23 -0.45
N VAL A 534 1.23 -13.06 -1.09
CA VAL A 534 0.98 -12.91 -2.54
C VAL A 534 2.29 -12.79 -3.35
N ARG A 535 3.46 -12.92 -2.70
CA ARG A 535 4.77 -12.69 -3.37
C ARG A 535 5.35 -13.88 -4.14
N ARG A 536 4.73 -15.05 -4.13
CA ARG A 536 5.19 -16.19 -4.94
C ARG A 536 3.98 -17.00 -5.37
N LEU A 537 3.44 -16.71 -6.56
CA LEU A 537 2.73 -17.66 -7.43
C LEU A 537 2.30 -16.92 -8.72
N THR A 538 3.21 -16.86 -9.69
CA THR A 538 3.03 -17.02 -11.16
C THR A 538 3.95 -16.11 -12.00
N PRO A 539 5.00 -16.68 -12.62
CA PRO A 539 5.53 -16.22 -13.90
C PRO A 539 5.09 -17.24 -14.98
N ARG A 540 3.79 -17.39 -15.20
CA ARG A 540 3.24 -18.27 -16.26
C ARG A 540 1.94 -17.75 -16.87
N CYS A 541 1.82 -16.42 -17.00
CA CYS A 541 0.82 -15.78 -17.88
C CYS A 541 1.48 -14.59 -18.60
N ARG A 542 2.61 -14.83 -19.26
CA ARG A 542 3.12 -14.00 -20.37
C ARG A 542 3.62 -14.98 -21.43
N GLY A 543 2.89 -15.11 -22.53
CA GLY A 543 3.29 -15.95 -23.65
C GLY A 543 2.19 -16.86 -24.17
N ARG A 544 1.09 -16.29 -24.67
CA ARG A 544 0.23 -16.87 -25.71
C ARG A 544 -0.47 -15.74 -26.48
N LEU A 545 0.34 -14.92 -27.13
CA LEU A 545 -0.08 -14.08 -28.24
C LEU A 545 1.08 -14.07 -29.25
N ARG A 546 1.10 -15.08 -30.11
CA ARG A 546 1.73 -15.13 -31.43
C ARG A 546 1.74 -16.59 -31.91
N ILE A 547 1.54 -16.73 -33.22
CA ILE A 547 1.56 -17.96 -34.01
C ILE A 547 0.18 -18.64 -34.10
N LEU A 548 -0.67 -18.12 -35.00
CA LEU A 548 -1.40 -18.90 -36.01
C LEU A 548 -1.77 -17.94 -37.16
N SER A 549 -0.80 -17.64 -38.02
CA SER A 549 -1.06 -17.16 -39.38
C SER A 549 0.00 -17.75 -40.30
N SER A 550 -0.31 -18.90 -40.89
CA SER A 550 0.44 -19.43 -42.03
C SER A 550 -0.57 -20.08 -42.98
N GLY A 551 -0.69 -19.52 -44.18
CA GLY A 551 -1.22 -20.24 -45.34
C GLY A 551 -2.43 -19.64 -46.04
N ARG A 552 -2.34 -18.43 -46.58
CA ARG A 552 -2.23 -18.14 -48.03
C ARG A 552 -2.16 -16.65 -48.28
#